data_AF-E4RQY0-F1
#
_entry.id   AF-E4RQY0-F1
#
_cell.length_a   1.000
_cell.length_b   1.000
_cell.length_c   1.000
_cell.angle_alpha   90.00
_cell.angle_beta   90.00
_cell.angle_gamma   90.00
#
_symmetry.space_group_name_H-M   'P 1'
#
loop_
_entity.id
_entity.type
_entity.pdbx_description
1 polymer ?
#
loop_
_entity_poly.entity_id
_entity_poly.type
_entity_poly.pdbx_seq_one_letter_code
_entity_poly.pdbx_strand_id
1 'polypeptide(L)'
;MELLQEVANISGRPGLYRIVKPGRGGVIVESLDASKKREMINANAKVSVLKEISVYTENVNESKPLSEIFLVIREKHGEKVDFDMKNASNKDYFDFFETVLPEFDKERVYATDVKKIINWYNTLSQFLPEIFEETK
;
A
#
# COMPACT_ATOMS: atom_id res chain seq x y z
N MET A 1 -12.78 3.83 -2.18
CA MET A 1 -11.40 4.20 -2.60
C MET A 1 -11.15 3.81 -4.06
N GLU A 2 -11.68 4.58 -5.01
CA GLU A 2 -11.44 4.31 -6.43
C GLU A 2 -10.06 4.78 -6.89
N LEU A 3 -9.51 5.83 -6.29
CA LEU A 3 -8.19 6.38 -6.65
C LEU A 3 -7.02 5.40 -6.44
N LEU A 4 -7.20 4.30 -5.70
CA LEU A 4 -6.17 3.25 -5.57
C LEU A 4 -5.82 2.58 -6.91
N GLN A 5 -6.72 2.63 -7.91
CA GLN A 5 -6.44 2.10 -9.24
C GLN A 5 -5.38 2.91 -9.98
N GLU A 6 -5.16 4.16 -9.56
CA GLU A 6 -4.13 5.04 -10.10
C GLU A 6 -2.82 4.96 -9.31
N VAL A 7 -2.75 4.19 -8.21
CA VAL A 7 -1.54 4.10 -7.39
C VAL A 7 -0.88 2.75 -7.55
N ALA A 8 0.43 2.76 -7.78
CA ALA A 8 1.21 1.55 -7.98
C ALA A 8 2.47 1.51 -7.11
N ASN A 9 2.84 0.30 -6.71
CA ASN A 9 4.18 -0.04 -6.29
C ASN A 9 4.96 -0.61 -7.48
N ILE A 10 6.24 -0.24 -7.60
CA ILE A 10 7.11 -0.72 -8.68
C ILE A 10 8.26 -1.50 -8.06
N SER A 11 8.41 -2.76 -8.44
CA SER A 11 9.47 -3.62 -7.91
C SER A 11 10.86 -3.03 -8.17
N GLY A 12 11.70 -3.03 -7.14
CA GLY A 12 13.05 -2.47 -7.19
C GLY A 12 13.12 -0.94 -7.10
N ARG A 13 11.97 -0.26 -6.95
CA ARG A 13 11.90 1.18 -6.71
C ARG A 13 11.27 1.47 -5.34
N PRO A 14 11.80 2.44 -4.58
CA PRO A 14 11.24 2.80 -3.29
C PRO A 14 9.94 3.59 -3.46
N GLY A 15 9.04 3.48 -2.48
CA GLY A 15 7.83 4.31 -2.40
C GLY A 15 6.66 3.86 -3.27
N LEU A 16 5.76 4.82 -3.50
CA LEU A 16 4.56 4.68 -4.31
C LEU A 16 4.57 5.68 -5.46
N TYR A 17 3.84 5.35 -6.50
CA TYR A 17 3.78 6.13 -7.72
C TYR A 17 2.33 6.25 -8.19
N ARG A 18 1.93 7.46 -8.60
CA ARG A 18 0.67 7.69 -9.31
C ARG A 18 0.88 7.44 -10.80
N ILE A 19 0.03 6.61 -11.39
CA ILE A 19 -0.04 6.36 -12.83
C ILE A 19 -0.67 7.59 -13.48
N VAL A 20 0.08 8.25 -14.36
CA VAL A 20 -0.39 9.46 -15.05
C VAL A 20 -1.04 9.11 -16.37
N LYS A 21 -0.35 8.33 -17.22
CA LYS A 21 -0.87 7.88 -18.52
C LYS A 21 0.01 6.80 -19.15
N PRO A 22 -0.53 6.00 -20.09
CA PRO A 22 0.27 5.16 -20.97
C PRO A 22 1.25 5.99 -21.81
N GLY A 23 2.43 5.44 -22.08
CA GLY A 23 3.47 6.03 -22.93
C GLY A 23 3.95 5.04 -23.99
N ARG A 24 4.71 5.54 -24.98
CA ARG A 24 5.31 4.69 -26.02
C ARG A 24 6.44 3.85 -25.40
N GLY A 25 6.13 2.61 -25.00
CA GLY A 25 7.06 1.68 -24.38
C GLY A 25 6.84 1.41 -22.89
N GLY A 26 5.74 1.89 -22.30
CA GLY A 26 5.40 1.63 -20.90
C GLY A 26 4.38 2.61 -20.33
N VAL A 27 4.61 3.06 -19.10
CA VAL A 27 3.69 3.95 -18.37
C VAL A 27 4.45 5.15 -17.79
N ILE A 28 3.86 6.33 -17.87
CA ILE A 28 4.39 7.52 -17.20
C ILE A 28 3.79 7.57 -15.80
N VAL A 29 4.66 7.66 -14.81
CA VAL A 29 4.28 7.73 -13.40
C VAL A 29 4.84 8.98 -12.74
N GLU A 30 4.23 9.40 -11.64
CA GLU A 30 4.67 10.49 -10.77
C GLU A 30 4.92 9.93 -9.36
N SER A 31 6.06 10.24 -8.74
CA SER A 31 6.33 9.78 -7.37
C SER A 31 5.35 10.42 -6.37
N LEU A 32 4.83 9.61 -5.44
CA LEU A 32 4.04 10.09 -4.31
C LEU A 32 4.96 10.51 -3.17
N ASP A 33 5.65 11.61 -3.38
CA ASP A 33 6.52 12.26 -2.41
C ASP A 33 6.59 13.77 -2.68
N ALA A 34 7.39 14.50 -1.88
CA ALA A 34 7.56 15.95 -2.03
C ALA A 34 8.17 16.35 -3.39
N SER A 35 8.89 15.45 -4.07
CA SER A 35 9.55 15.77 -5.34
C SER A 35 8.60 15.75 -6.53
N LYS A 36 7.48 14.99 -6.44
CA LYS A 36 6.51 14.77 -7.52
C LYS A 36 7.18 14.50 -8.87
N LYS A 37 8.27 13.72 -8.84
CA LYS A 37 9.10 13.47 -10.01
C LYS A 37 8.35 12.57 -10.98
N ARG A 38 8.31 12.99 -12.25
CA ARG A 38 7.77 12.18 -13.33
C ARG A 38 8.86 11.36 -14.01
N GLU A 39 8.56 10.11 -14.27
CA GLU A 39 9.44 9.23 -15.03
C GLU A 39 8.65 8.21 -15.87
N MET A 40 9.31 7.71 -16.91
CA MET A 40 8.76 6.63 -17.73
C MET A 40 9.24 5.29 -17.19
N ILE A 41 8.30 4.43 -16.88
CA ILE A 41 8.52 3.07 -16.44
C ILE A 41 8.33 2.15 -17.63
N ASN A 42 9.34 1.36 -17.94
CA ASN A 42 9.32 0.40 -19.04
C ASN A 42 8.20 -0.63 -18.85
N ALA A 43 7.56 -1.07 -19.93
CA ALA A 43 6.52 -2.10 -19.92
C ALA A 43 6.94 -3.43 -19.25
N ASN A 44 8.23 -3.76 -19.23
CA ASN A 44 8.76 -4.96 -18.59
C ASN A 44 8.93 -4.83 -17.07
N ALA A 45 8.73 -3.63 -16.50
CA ALA A 45 8.80 -3.44 -15.07
C ALA A 45 7.62 -4.14 -14.38
N LYS A 46 7.88 -4.76 -13.22
CA LYS A 46 6.82 -5.33 -12.39
C LYS A 46 6.12 -4.21 -11.62
N VAL A 47 4.98 -3.80 -12.15
CA VAL A 47 4.10 -2.78 -11.58
C VAL A 47 2.91 -3.48 -10.93
N SER A 48 2.65 -3.17 -9.66
CA SER A 48 1.52 -3.71 -8.90
C SER A 48 0.60 -2.55 -8.52
N VAL A 49 -0.63 -2.55 -9.04
CA VAL A 49 -1.64 -1.54 -8.73
C VAL A 49 -2.24 -1.85 -7.36
N LEU A 50 -2.27 -0.86 -6.46
CA LEU A 50 -2.68 -1.07 -5.07
C LEU A 50 -4.13 -1.56 -4.95
N LYS A 51 -5.02 -1.16 -5.86
CA LYS A 51 -6.41 -1.64 -5.93
C LYS A 51 -6.53 -3.15 -6.13
N GLU A 52 -5.55 -3.77 -6.77
CA GLU A 52 -5.53 -5.20 -7.09
C GLU A 52 -4.83 -6.04 -6.02
N ILE A 53 -4.19 -5.41 -5.04
CA ILE A 53 -3.49 -6.10 -3.97
C ILE A 53 -4.48 -6.48 -2.87
N SER A 54 -4.46 -7.75 -2.50
CA SER A 54 -5.15 -8.29 -1.34
C SER A 54 -4.20 -9.07 -0.44
N VAL A 55 -4.58 -9.21 0.83
CA VAL A 55 -3.84 -9.95 1.85
C VAL A 55 -4.59 -11.24 2.15
N TYR A 56 -3.85 -12.35 2.16
CA TYR A 56 -4.43 -13.67 2.45
C TYR A 56 -4.92 -13.74 3.90
N THR A 57 -6.08 -14.37 4.06
CA THR A 57 -6.66 -14.71 5.35
C THR A 57 -6.48 -16.19 5.63
N GLU A 58 -6.68 -16.61 6.89
CA GLU A 58 -6.59 -18.02 7.30
C GLU A 58 -7.49 -18.95 6.48
N ASN A 59 -8.60 -18.45 5.94
CA ASN A 59 -9.35 -19.18 4.92
C ASN A 59 -8.65 -19.09 3.55
N VAL A 60 -8.19 -20.24 3.04
CA VAL A 60 -7.39 -20.39 1.81
C VAL A 60 -8.03 -19.73 0.57
N ASN A 61 -9.36 -19.63 0.52
CA ASN A 61 -10.10 -19.05 -0.60
C ASN A 61 -10.52 -17.59 -0.38
N GLU A 62 -10.12 -16.98 0.73
CA GLU A 62 -10.47 -15.61 1.08
C GLU A 62 -9.22 -14.72 1.10
N SER A 63 -9.43 -13.45 0.78
CA SER A 63 -8.41 -12.43 0.90
C SER A 63 -9.08 -11.08 1.15
N LYS A 64 -8.39 -10.20 1.88
CA LYS A 64 -8.87 -8.86 2.20
C LYS A 64 -8.18 -7.83 1.31
N PRO A 65 -8.91 -7.02 0.52
CA PRO A 65 -8.30 -6.00 -0.33
C PRO A 65 -7.66 -4.88 0.51
N LEU A 66 -6.56 -4.29 0.00
CA LEU A 66 -5.86 -3.20 0.69
C LEU A 66 -6.76 -2.01 1.04
N SER A 67 -7.76 -1.72 0.21
CA SER A 67 -8.73 -0.66 0.50
C SER A 67 -9.42 -0.87 1.84
N GLU A 68 -9.83 -2.09 2.16
CA GLU A 68 -10.53 -2.34 3.42
C GLU A 68 -9.55 -2.29 4.60
N ILE A 69 -8.35 -2.84 4.42
CA ILE A 69 -7.28 -2.80 5.42
C ILE A 69 -6.91 -1.34 5.75
N PHE A 70 -6.77 -0.48 4.74
CA PHE A 70 -6.43 0.93 4.94
C PHE A 70 -7.54 1.72 5.65
N LEU A 71 -8.83 1.36 5.47
CA LEU A 71 -9.91 1.97 6.28
C LEU A 71 -9.77 1.59 7.74
N VAL A 72 -9.54 0.32 8.04
CA VAL A 72 -9.36 -0.15 9.43
C VAL A 72 -8.13 0.50 10.08
N ILE A 73 -7.03 0.64 9.34
CA ILE A 73 -5.85 1.39 9.83
C ILE A 73 -6.23 2.83 10.13
N ARG A 74 -6.97 3.50 9.24
CA ARG A 74 -7.37 4.91 9.43
C ARG A 74 -8.32 5.09 10.61
N GLU A 75 -9.24 4.16 10.82
CA GLU A 75 -10.13 4.16 11.98
C GLU A 75 -9.35 4.03 13.30
N LYS A 76 -8.34 3.14 13.36
CA LYS A 76 -7.58 2.85 14.58
C LYS A 76 -6.45 3.84 14.86
N HIS A 77 -5.80 4.36 13.82
CA HIS A 77 -4.58 5.15 13.95
C HIS A 77 -4.72 6.59 13.43
N GLY A 78 -5.84 6.94 12.80
CA GLY A 78 -6.00 8.25 12.17
C GLY A 78 -5.04 8.43 11.00
N GLU A 79 -4.65 9.67 10.69
CA GLU A 79 -3.92 10.03 9.46
C GLU A 79 -2.46 9.55 9.42
N LYS A 80 -1.95 8.97 10.51
CA LYS A 80 -0.57 8.48 10.57
C LYS A 80 -0.46 7.31 11.53
N VAL A 81 0.11 6.21 11.06
CA VAL A 81 0.58 5.13 11.92
C VAL A 81 1.94 5.50 12.49
N ASP A 82 2.00 5.71 13.80
CA ASP A 82 3.24 5.89 14.55
C ASP A 82 3.79 4.53 14.99
N PHE A 83 4.65 3.95 14.14
CA PHE A 83 5.26 2.64 14.35
C PHE A 83 6.77 2.75 14.12
N ASP A 84 7.57 2.35 15.11
CA ASP A 84 9.03 2.39 15.02
C ASP A 84 9.59 1.28 14.12
N MET A 85 9.50 1.51 12.81
CA MET A 85 9.97 0.56 11.80
C MET A 85 11.47 0.28 11.83
N LYS A 86 12.26 1.12 12.53
CA LYS A 86 13.72 0.98 12.59
C LYS A 86 14.12 -0.06 13.62
N ASN A 87 13.43 -0.10 14.75
CA ASN A 87 13.73 -1.01 15.85
C ASN A 87 12.74 -2.18 15.98
N ALA A 88 11.63 -2.16 15.22
CA ALA A 88 10.63 -3.22 15.23
C ALA A 88 11.19 -4.57 14.77
N SER A 89 10.90 -5.59 15.55
CA SER A 89 11.08 -7.00 15.24
C SER A 89 9.95 -7.51 14.32
N ASN A 90 10.13 -8.72 13.75
CA ASN A 90 9.07 -9.37 12.97
C ASN A 90 7.78 -9.56 13.78
N LYS A 91 7.91 -9.84 15.08
CA LYS A 91 6.78 -10.01 15.99
C LYS A 91 5.98 -8.71 16.10
N ASP A 92 6.65 -7.56 16.22
CA ASP A 92 5.97 -6.27 16.37
C ASP A 92 5.11 -5.92 15.13
N TYR A 93 5.58 -6.29 13.93
CA TYR A 93 4.78 -6.15 12.71
C TYR A 93 3.54 -7.03 12.75
N PHE A 94 3.68 -8.30 13.15
CA PHE A 94 2.53 -9.20 13.24
C PHE A 94 1.55 -8.77 14.32
N ASP A 95 2.02 -8.38 15.50
CA ASP A 95 1.18 -7.87 16.58
C ASP A 95 0.38 -6.64 16.12
N PHE A 96 1.02 -5.70 15.42
CA PHE A 96 0.31 -4.57 14.80
C PHE A 96 -0.76 -5.06 13.82
N PHE A 97 -0.40 -5.99 12.94
CA PHE A 97 -1.29 -6.44 11.88
C PHE A 97 -2.48 -7.25 12.41
N GLU A 98 -2.31 -8.01 13.50
CA GLU A 98 -3.40 -8.67 14.23
C GLU A 98 -4.46 -7.67 14.71
N THR A 99 -4.05 -6.43 15.07
CA THR A 99 -5.02 -5.40 15.48
C THR A 99 -5.86 -4.88 14.32
N VAL A 100 -5.39 -5.04 13.07
CA VAL A 100 -5.98 -4.50 11.85
C VAL A 100 -6.75 -5.57 11.07
N LEU A 101 -6.16 -6.75 10.92
CA LEU A 101 -6.72 -7.90 10.22
C LEU A 101 -6.44 -9.16 11.07
N PRO A 102 -7.23 -9.46 12.11
CA PRO A 102 -6.97 -10.57 13.02
C PRO A 102 -6.87 -11.94 12.33
N GLU A 103 -7.69 -12.15 11.29
CA GLU A 103 -7.76 -13.40 10.52
C GLU A 103 -6.72 -13.52 9.38
N PHE A 104 -5.60 -12.80 9.42
CA PHE A 104 -4.59 -12.90 8.37
C PHE A 104 -3.80 -14.22 8.41
N ASP A 105 -3.41 -14.73 7.24
CA ASP A 105 -2.61 -15.96 7.15
C ASP A 105 -1.15 -15.70 7.54
N LYS A 106 -0.77 -16.16 8.75
CA LYS A 106 0.58 -15.99 9.30
C LYS A 106 1.68 -16.77 8.57
N GLU A 107 1.33 -17.75 7.74
CA GLU A 107 2.30 -18.50 6.93
C GLU A 107 2.58 -17.81 5.59
N ARG A 108 1.59 -17.07 5.07
CA ARG A 108 1.65 -16.44 3.74
C ARG A 108 1.91 -14.94 3.79
N VAL A 109 1.63 -14.28 4.90
CA VAL A 109 1.87 -12.85 5.10
C VAL A 109 3.16 -12.67 5.89
N TYR A 110 4.16 -12.06 5.25
CA TYR A 110 5.45 -11.82 5.90
C TYR A 110 5.49 -10.45 6.58
N ALA A 111 6.34 -10.31 7.60
CA ALA A 111 6.55 -9.03 8.29
C ALA A 111 6.97 -7.90 7.31
N THR A 112 7.66 -8.24 6.22
CA THR A 112 8.00 -7.28 5.16
C THR A 112 6.79 -6.76 4.39
N ASP A 113 5.73 -7.54 4.27
CA ASP A 113 4.51 -7.11 3.60
C ASP A 113 3.71 -6.18 4.51
N VAL A 114 3.59 -6.52 5.79
CA VAL A 114 3.03 -5.60 6.80
C VAL A 114 3.80 -4.28 6.82
N LYS A 115 5.14 -4.33 6.84
CA LYS A 115 5.98 -3.13 6.77
C LYS A 115 5.68 -2.29 5.52
N LYS A 116 5.48 -2.92 4.35
CA LYS A 116 5.10 -2.20 3.13
C LYS A 116 3.73 -1.56 3.27
N ILE A 117 2.74 -2.29 3.80
CA ILE A 117 1.37 -1.80 4.01
C ILE A 117 1.37 -0.55 4.90
N ILE A 118 2.10 -0.56 6.02
CA ILE A 118 2.19 0.62 6.90
C ILE A 118 2.85 1.80 6.18
N ASN A 119 3.93 1.56 5.43
CA ASN A 119 4.60 2.61 4.65
C ASN A 119 3.69 3.19 3.56
N TRP A 120 2.96 2.34 2.86
CA TRP A 120 2.00 2.74 1.83
C TRP A 120 0.87 3.56 2.45
N TYR A 121 0.32 3.11 3.58
CA TYR A 121 -0.69 3.86 4.31
C TYR A 121 -0.22 5.27 4.69
N ASN A 122 0.96 5.39 5.30
CA ASN A 122 1.52 6.67 5.70
C ASN A 122 1.81 7.57 4.48
N THR A 123 2.32 6.99 3.39
CA THR A 123 2.59 7.72 2.13
C THR A 123 1.30 8.25 1.52
N LEU A 124 0.27 7.41 1.44
CA LEU A 124 -1.05 7.80 0.92
C LEU A 124 -1.69 8.88 1.78
N SER A 125 -1.69 8.71 3.11
CA SER A 125 -2.29 9.68 4.01
C SER A 125 -1.59 11.04 3.96
N GLN A 126 -0.28 11.07 3.70
CA GLN A 126 0.49 12.30 3.60
C GLN A 126 0.39 12.98 2.22
N PHE A 127 0.47 12.24 1.12
CA PHE A 127 0.64 12.80 -0.22
C PHE A 127 -0.59 12.68 -1.13
N LEU A 128 -1.57 11.86 -0.74
CA LEU A 128 -2.81 11.64 -1.48
C LEU A 128 -4.00 11.40 -0.51
N PRO A 129 -4.27 12.33 0.44
CA PRO A 129 -5.30 12.14 1.47
C PRO A 129 -6.71 11.97 0.89
N GLU A 130 -6.98 12.51 -0.30
CA GLU A 130 -8.27 12.41 -1.00
C GLU A 130 -8.68 10.96 -1.29
N ILE A 131 -7.73 10.00 -1.24
CA ILE A 131 -8.03 8.58 -1.42
C ILE A 131 -8.93 8.02 -0.32
N PHE A 132 -8.93 8.67 0.85
CA PHE A 132 -9.68 8.29 2.03
C PHE A 132 -10.98 9.07 2.21
N GLU A 133 -11.23 10.08 1.38
CA GLU A 133 -12.48 10.83 1.41
C GLU A 133 -13.56 10.04 0.64
N GLU A 134 -14.75 9.89 1.23
CA GLU A 134 -15.89 9.36 0.49
C GLU A 134 -16.24 10.34 -0.63
N THR A 135 -16.06 9.93 -1.89
CA THR A 135 -16.71 10.58 -3.03
C THR A 135 -18.22 10.55 -2.78
N LYS A 136 -18.75 11.69 -2.33
CA LYS A 136 -20.19 11.97 -2.28
C LYS A 136 -20.81 11.90 -3.67
#